data_AF-A0A4Q7ZLT3-F1
#
_entry.id   AF-A0A4Q7ZLT3-F1
#
_cell.length_a   1.000
_cell.length_b   1.000
_cell.length_c   1.000
_cell.angle_alpha   90.00
_cell.angle_beta   90.00
_cell.angle_gamma   90.00
#
_symmetry.space_group_name_H-M   'P 1'
#
loop_
_entity.id
_entity.type
_entity.pdbx_description
1 polymer ?
#
loop_
_entity_poly.entity_id
_entity_poly.type
_entity_poly.pdbx_seq_one_letter_code
_entity_poly.pdbx_strand_id
1 'polypeptide(L)'
;MIDATRGLREKLGMGLVVLAICSTLMTAGLAADRDAPGWAATAAFIGTPLNLVGLVFVVRSVRAKDASRSSRFLAVAAAFVLVAVVVLILGARSTTA
;
A
#
# COMPACT_ATOMS: atom_id res chain seq x y z
N MET A 1 3.41 -7.95 -31.06
CA MET A 1 4.55 -7.59 -30.19
C MET A 1 4.27 -8.15 -28.80
N ILE A 2 5.01 -9.17 -28.35
CA ILE A 2 4.84 -9.72 -27.00
C ILE A 2 5.42 -8.69 -26.03
N ASP A 3 4.58 -8.15 -25.15
CA ASP A 3 5.00 -7.17 -24.14
C ASP A 3 5.83 -7.89 -23.06
N ALA A 4 7.14 -7.99 -23.30
CA ALA A 4 8.11 -8.68 -22.44
C ALA A 4 8.08 -8.18 -20.98
N THR A 5 7.61 -6.96 -20.75
CA THR A 5 7.55 -6.36 -19.42
C THR A 5 6.25 -6.62 -18.67
N ARG A 6 5.25 -7.24 -19.31
CA ARG A 6 3.94 -7.51 -18.70
C ARG A 6 4.04 -8.39 -17.46
N GLY A 7 4.80 -9.49 -17.54
CA GLY A 7 4.96 -10.40 -16.40
C GLY A 7 5.65 -9.75 -15.20
N LEU A 8 6.57 -8.80 -15.43
CA LEU A 8 7.20 -8.03 -14.36
C LEU A 8 6.19 -7.07 -13.69
N ARG A 9 5.36 -6.38 -14.48
CA ARG A 9 4.32 -5.48 -13.95
C ARG A 9 3.28 -6.22 -13.12
N GLU A 10 2.89 -7.42 -13.53
CA GLU A 10 1.96 -8.27 -12.78
C GLU A 10 2.55 -8.72 -11.43
N LYS A 11 3.82 -9.18 -11.43
CA LYS A 11 4.54 -9.55 -10.19
C LYS A 11 4.71 -8.35 -9.24
N LEU A 12 5.06 -7.18 -9.77
CA LEU A 12 5.16 -5.95 -8.98
C LEU A 12 3.80 -5.54 -8.39
N GLY A 13 2.73 -5.65 -9.18
CA GLY A 13 1.37 -5.42 -8.71
C GLY A 13 0.98 -6.34 -7.56
N MET A 14 1.28 -7.65 -7.67
CA MET A 14 1.05 -8.61 -6.58
C MET A 14 1.87 -8.26 -5.33
N GLY A 15 3.14 -7.88 -5.49
CA GLY A 15 3.96 -7.43 -4.36
C GLY A 15 3.36 -6.23 -3.64
N LEU A 16 2.85 -5.25 -4.38
CA LEU A 16 2.16 -4.08 -3.80
C LEU A 16 0.86 -4.45 -3.09
N VAL A 17 0.10 -5.41 -3.63
CA VAL A 17 -1.12 -5.92 -2.97
C VAL A 17 -0.77 -6.57 -1.63
N VAL A 18 0.24 -7.45 -1.60
CA VAL A 18 0.70 -8.10 -0.37
C VAL A 18 1.14 -7.05 0.65
N LEU A 19 1.94 -6.08 0.23
CA LEU A 19 2.42 -5.02 1.12
C LEU A 19 1.27 -4.18 1.70
N ALA A 20 0.29 -3.81 0.87
CA ALA A 20 -0.89 -3.05 1.30
C ALA A 20 -1.73 -3.84 2.32
N ILE A 21 -1.93 -5.14 2.09
CA ILE A 21 -2.67 -6.02 3.02
C ILE A 21 -1.92 -6.13 4.35
N CYS A 22 -0.63 -6.46 4.32
CA CYS A 22 0.18 -6.57 5.53
C CYS A 22 0.19 -5.27 6.34
N SER A 23 0.39 -4.14 5.67
CA SER A 23 0.37 -2.81 6.29
C SER A 23 -0.98 -2.52 6.95
N THR A 24 -2.09 -2.86 6.28
CA THR A 24 -3.46 -2.66 6.79
C THR A 24 -3.73 -3.56 7.99
N LEU A 25 -3.33 -4.83 7.95
CA LEU A 25 -3.50 -5.77 9.07
C LEU A 25 -2.68 -5.33 10.29
N MET A 26 -1.45 -4.83 10.09
CA MET A 26 -0.62 -4.31 11.18
C MET A 26 -1.25 -3.07 11.82
N THR A 27 -1.70 -2.10 11.02
CA THR A 27 -2.37 -0.89 11.55
C THR A 27 -3.70 -1.23 12.24
N ALA A 28 -4.49 -2.15 11.68
CA ALA A 28 -5.74 -2.60 12.30
C ALA A 28 -5.50 -3.34 13.61
N GLY A 29 -4.49 -4.23 13.67
CA GLY A 29 -4.09 -4.92 14.89
C GLY A 29 -3.62 -3.95 15.97
N LEU A 30 -2.80 -2.96 15.60
CA LEU A 30 -2.37 -1.90 16.52
C LEU A 30 -3.54 -1.05 17.00
N ALA A 31 -4.51 -0.71 16.14
CA ALA A 31 -5.66 0.09 16.56
C ALA A 31 -6.69 -0.69 17.39
N ALA A 32 -6.71 -2.02 17.28
CA ALA A 32 -7.57 -2.90 18.07
C ALA A 32 -7.01 -3.21 19.46
N ASP A 33 -5.71 -2.98 19.67
CA ASP A 33 -5.07 -3.13 20.97
C ASP A 33 -5.54 -2.00 21.91
N ARG A 34 -5.98 -2.36 23.11
CA ARG A 34 -6.53 -1.43 24.10
C ARG A 34 -5.46 -0.60 24.78
N ASP A 35 -4.24 -1.13 24.81
CA ASP A 35 -3.06 -0.46 25.35
C ASP A 35 -2.30 0.30 24.25
N ALA A 36 -2.91 0.41 23.06
CA ALA A 36 -2.31 1.08 21.93
C ALA A 36 -2.16 2.58 22.19
N PRO A 37 -1.03 3.17 21.77
CA PRO A 37 -0.81 4.60 21.87
C PRO A 37 -1.77 5.34 20.93
N GLY A 38 -2.22 6.54 21.33
CA GLY A 38 -3.30 7.28 20.65
C GLY A 38 -3.06 7.59 19.16
N TRP A 39 -1.82 7.53 18.67
CA TRP A 39 -1.53 7.67 17.24
C TRP A 39 -1.91 6.42 16.42
N ALA A 40 -2.05 5.24 17.02
CA ALA A 40 -2.33 3.98 16.32
C ALA A 40 -3.67 4.02 15.60
N ALA A 41 -4.70 4.57 16.25
CA ALA A 41 -6.01 4.80 15.63
C ALA A 41 -5.91 5.78 14.45
N THR A 42 -5.12 6.85 14.59
CA THR A 42 -4.87 7.83 13.52
C THR A 42 -4.12 7.20 12.34
N ALA A 43 -3.11 6.37 12.62
CA ALA A 43 -2.37 5.64 11.59
C ALA A 43 -3.27 4.64 10.85
N ALA A 44 -4.19 3.95 11.54
CA ALA A 44 -5.18 3.09 10.89
C ALA A 44 -6.18 3.88 10.04
N PHE A 45 -6.65 5.03 10.53
CA PHE A 45 -7.60 5.89 9.83
C PHE A 45 -7.01 6.54 8.57
N ILE A 46 -5.71 6.83 8.55
CA ILE A 46 -5.01 7.42 7.39
C ILE A 46 -4.43 6.33 6.48
N GLY A 47 -3.77 5.32 7.06
CA GLY A 47 -3.06 4.26 6.34
C GLY A 47 -4.00 3.34 5.56
N THR A 48 -5.17 3.00 6.13
CA THR A 48 -6.13 2.09 5.47
C THR A 48 -6.69 2.68 4.18
N PRO A 49 -7.21 3.93 4.15
CA PRO A 49 -7.62 4.57 2.90
C PRO A 49 -6.49 4.68 1.88
N LEU A 50 -5.27 5.02 2.30
CA LEU A 50 -4.12 5.10 1.40
C LEU A 50 -3.81 3.74 0.75
N ASN A 51 -3.82 2.65 1.52
CA ASN A 51 -3.64 1.30 1.01
C ASN A 51 -4.77 0.91 0.03
N LEU A 52 -6.03 1.26 0.33
CA LEU A 52 -7.16 1.04 -0.58
C LEU A 52 -7.00 1.79 -1.90
N VAL A 53 -6.58 3.06 -1.86
CA VAL A 53 -6.31 3.84 -3.08
C VAL A 53 -5.16 3.19 -3.87
N GLY A 54 -4.08 2.78 -3.19
CA GLY A 54 -2.98 2.04 -3.80
C GLY A 54 -3.46 0.78 -4.52
N LEU A 55 -4.30 -0.04 -3.87
CA LEU A 55 -4.90 -1.24 -4.44
C LEU A 55 -5.75 -0.95 -5.67
N VAL A 56 -6.57 0.11 -5.65
CA VAL A 56 -7.36 0.53 -6.82
C VAL A 56 -6.44 0.86 -8.01
N PHE A 57 -5.30 1.51 -7.77
CA PHE A 57 -4.33 1.80 -8.81
C PHE A 57 -3.61 0.54 -9.32
N VAL A 58 -3.34 -0.46 -8.47
CA VAL A 58 -2.86 -1.78 -8.94
C VAL A 58 -3.89 -2.45 -9.85
N VAL A 59 -5.16 -2.47 -9.47
CA VAL A 59 -6.22 -3.06 -10.32
C VAL A 59 -6.32 -2.33 -11.66
N ARG A 60 -6.20 -0.99 -11.65
CA ARG A 60 -6.15 -0.19 -12.87
C ARG A 60 -4.90 -0.45 -13.72
N SER A 61 -3.76 -0.75 -13.11
CA SER A 61 -2.53 -1.08 -13.83
C SER A 61 -2.63 -2.40 -14.58
N VAL A 62 -3.24 -3.43 -13.96
CA VAL A 62 -3.43 -4.75 -14.55
C VAL A 62 -4.44 -4.70 -15.71
N ARG A 63 -5.47 -3.85 -15.60
CA ARG A 63 -6.48 -3.67 -16.65
C ARG A 63 -6.02 -2.77 -17.80
N ALA A 64 -4.92 -2.04 -17.65
CA ALA A 64 -4.42 -1.16 -18.69
C ALA A 64 -3.86 -1.96 -19.87
N LYS A 65 -4.37 -1.69 -21.08
CA LYS A 65 -3.91 -2.33 -22.32
C LYS A 65 -2.55 -1.80 -22.77
N ASP A 66 -2.19 -0.58 -22.37
CA ASP A 66 -0.93 0.06 -22.72
C ASP A 66 0.12 -0.09 -21.61
N ALA A 67 1.34 -0.51 -21.98
CA ALA A 67 2.46 -0.65 -21.05
C ALA A 67 2.78 0.63 -20.28
N SER A 68 2.80 1.78 -20.97
CA SER A 68 3.07 3.09 -20.36
C SER A 68 2.04 3.47 -19.29
N ARG A 69 0.75 3.24 -19.56
CA ARG A 69 -0.32 3.52 -18.59
C ARG A 69 -0.27 2.57 -17.40
N SER A 70 -0.01 1.28 -17.66
CA SER A 70 0.16 0.27 -16.62
C SER A 70 1.28 0.67 -15.64
N SER A 71 2.46 1.04 -16.15
CA SER A 71 3.60 1.47 -15.31
C SER A 71 3.30 2.74 -14.51
N ARG A 72 2.61 3.72 -15.10
CA ARG A 72 2.20 4.94 -14.37
C ARG A 72 1.26 4.63 -13.22
N PHE A 73 0.26 3.77 -13.44
CA PHE A 73 -0.64 3.34 -12.38
C PHE A 73 0.09 2.53 -11.30
N LEU A 74 1.05 1.68 -11.66
CA LEU A 74 1.91 0.99 -10.68
C LEU A 74 2.74 1.96 -9.85
N ALA A 75 3.33 2.98 -10.46
CA ALA A 75 4.12 3.99 -9.74
C ALA A 75 3.25 4.77 -8.75
N VAL A 76 2.03 5.16 -9.16
CA VAL A 76 1.07 5.82 -8.28
C VAL A 76 0.62 4.89 -7.15
N ALA A 77 0.32 3.63 -7.47
CA ALA A 77 0.00 2.62 -6.45
C ALA A 77 1.12 2.47 -5.43
N ALA A 78 2.37 2.35 -5.89
CA ALA A 78 3.54 2.25 -5.04
C ALA A 78 3.69 3.47 -4.13
N ALA A 79 3.49 4.68 -4.65
CA ALA A 79 3.55 5.90 -3.84
C ALA A 79 2.54 5.86 -2.69
N PHE A 80 1.27 5.50 -2.96
CA PHE A 80 0.24 5.42 -1.93
C PHE A 80 0.53 4.34 -0.87
N VAL A 81 0.91 3.14 -1.29
CA VAL A 81 1.24 2.04 -0.36
C VAL A 81 2.48 2.39 0.48
N LEU A 82 3.51 3.00 -0.12
CA LEU A 82 4.70 3.40 0.61
C LEU A 82 4.41 4.52 1.62
N VAL A 83 3.57 5.50 1.27
CA VAL A 83 3.15 6.54 2.23
C VAL A 83 2.40 5.91 3.40
N ALA A 84 1.49 4.96 3.14
CA ALA A 84 0.79 4.24 4.21
C ALA A 84 1.76 3.47 5.15
N VAL A 85 2.77 2.81 4.57
CA VAL A 85 3.82 2.11 5.33
C VAL A 85 4.67 3.09 6.14
N VAL A 86 5.02 4.24 5.58
CA VAL A 86 5.80 5.27 6.30
C VAL A 86 5.01 5.82 7.48
N VAL A 87 3.70 6.08 7.32
CA VAL A 87 2.83 6.51 8.42
C VAL A 87 2.82 5.47 9.55
N LEU A 88 2.71 4.18 9.21
CA LEU A 88 2.79 3.09 10.18
C LEU A 88 4.15 3.06 10.90
N ILE A 89 5.27 3.18 10.18
CA ILE A 89 6.62 3.13 10.76
C ILE A 89 6.90 4.35 11.66
N LEU A 90 6.55 5.55 11.21
CA LEU A 90 6.76 6.78 11.99
C LEU A 90 5.94 6.75 13.29
N GLY A 91 4.70 6.28 13.19
CA GLY A 91 3.87 6.00 14.35
C GLY A 91 4.56 5.01 15.30
N ALA A 92 4.99 3.85 14.80
CA ALA A 92 5.63 2.82 15.62
C ALA A 92 6.96 3.25 16.25
N ARG A 93 7.67 4.22 15.69
CA ARG A 93 8.88 4.80 16.31
C ARG A 93 8.58 5.75 17.45
N SER A 94 7.43 6.43 17.41
CA SER A 94 7.03 7.36 18.48
C SER A 94 6.68 6.66 19.80
N THR A 95 6.58 5.33 19.82
CA THR A 95 6.31 4.52 21.02
C THR A 95 7.55 3.98 21.70
N THR A 96 8.70 4.00 21.02
CA THR A 96 9.97 3.46 21.53
C THR A 96 10.86 4.53 22.17
N ALA A 97 10.39 5.78 22.25
CA ALA A 97 11.07 6.93 22.85
C ALA A 97 10.30 7.39 24.09
#